data_AF-A0A351GGN8-F1
#
_entry.id   AF-A0A351GGN8-F1
#
_cell.length_a   1.000
_cell.length_b   1.000
_cell.length_c   1.000
_cell.angle_alpha   90.00
_cell.angle_beta   90.00
_cell.angle_gamma   90.00
#
_symmetry.space_group_name_H-M   'P 1'
#
loop_
_entity.id
_entity.type
_entity.pdbx_description
1 polymer ?
#
loop_
_entity_poly.entity_id
_entity_poly.type
_entity_poly.pdbx_seq_one_letter_code
_entity_poly.pdbx_strand_id
1 'polypeptide(L)'
;MVKTYKYFIAFLVLCSAFSIQAQVTLDIDEKINENLRMKNAQIDTTKISGYRIQIAFSTDKSVVTSSESKFVTTFPNYSDRVYSLYQQPYWKIRVG
;
A
#
# COMPACT_ATOMS: atom_id res chain seq x y z
N MET A 1 53.70 21.43 -8.28
CA MET A 1 52.86 20.21 -8.29
C MET A 1 52.27 19.84 -6.93
N VAL A 2 52.99 19.89 -5.80
CA VAL A 2 52.45 19.40 -4.51
C VAL A 2 51.24 20.20 -3.98
N LYS A 3 51.15 21.50 -4.26
CA LYS A 3 50.01 22.34 -3.83
C LYS A 3 48.70 22.00 -4.53
N THR A 4 48.74 21.65 -5.83
CA THR A 4 47.53 21.28 -6.61
C THR A 4 46.93 19.96 -6.16
N TYR A 5 47.75 18.98 -5.74
CA TYR A 5 47.25 17.72 -5.17
C TYR A 5 46.56 17.92 -3.81
N LYS A 6 47.00 18.88 -3.00
CA LYS A 6 46.34 19.20 -1.71
C LYS A 6 44.91 19.71 -1.92
N TYR A 7 44.69 20.59 -2.90
CA TYR A 7 43.36 21.08 -3.25
C TYR A 7 42.49 19.99 -3.86
N PHE A 8 43.08 19.08 -4.65
CA PHE A 8 42.35 17.95 -5.22
C PHE A 8 41.86 16.97 -4.15
N ILE A 9 42.70 16.66 -3.16
CA ILE A 9 42.32 15.81 -2.01
C ILE A 9 41.24 16.50 -1.16
N ALA A 10 41.38 17.81 -0.91
CA ALA A 10 40.37 18.57 -0.17
C ALA A 10 39.01 18.59 -0.89
N PHE A 11 39.01 18.72 -2.21
CA PHE A 11 37.80 18.67 -3.04
C PHE A 11 37.13 17.28 -2.98
N LEU A 12 37.94 16.22 -3.03
CA LEU A 12 37.45 14.83 -3.00
C LEU A 12 36.81 14.48 -1.65
N VAL A 13 37.35 14.99 -0.54
CA VAL A 13 36.76 14.85 0.81
C VAL A 13 35.47 15.65 0.95
N LEU A 14 35.35 16.81 0.29
CA LEU A 14 34.14 17.62 0.32
C LEU A 14 32.98 16.94 -0.43
N CYS A 15 33.27 16.26 -1.55
CA CYS A 15 32.26 15.56 -2.33
C CYS A 15 31.66 14.34 -1.61
N SER A 16 32.44 13.63 -0.78
CA SER A 16 31.94 12.44 -0.06
C SER A 16 31.01 12.78 1.12
N ALA A 17 31.03 14.03 1.61
CA ALA A 17 30.14 14.47 2.69
C ALA A 17 28.66 14.61 2.27
N PHE A 18 28.37 14.71 0.97
CA PHE A 18 27.00 14.89 0.46
C PHE A 18 26.20 13.58 0.33
N SER A 19 26.80 12.42 0.61
CA SER A 19 26.13 11.11 0.48
C SER A 19 25.48 10.61 1.78
N ILE A 20 25.42 11.42 2.82
CA ILE A 20 24.74 11.04 4.07
C ILE A 20 23.22 11.17 3.88
N GLN A 21 22.61 10.12 3.34
CA GLN A 21 21.16 9.95 3.34
C GLN A 21 20.74 9.39 4.70
N ALA A 22 20.10 10.23 5.52
CA ALA A 22 19.48 9.77 6.76
C ALA A 22 18.26 8.89 6.42
N GLN A 23 18.36 7.59 6.71
CA GLN A 23 17.24 6.66 6.57
C GLN A 23 16.38 6.76 7.84
N VAL A 24 15.17 7.30 7.70
CA VAL A 24 14.17 7.28 8.78
C VAL A 24 13.57 5.89 8.83
N THR A 25 14.02 5.07 9.78
CA THR A 25 13.40 3.80 10.11
C THR A 25 12.24 4.06 11.08
N LEU A 26 11.01 3.84 10.61
CA LEU A 26 9.83 3.84 11.46
C LEU A 26 9.85 2.58 12.32
N ASP A 27 10.19 2.74 13.60
CA ASP A 27 10.06 1.69 14.60
C ASP A 27 8.59 1.63 15.06
N ILE A 28 7.83 0.71 14.48
CA ILE A 28 6.42 0.48 14.83
C ILE A 28 6.38 -0.79 15.65
N ASP A 29 5.84 -0.69 16.88
CA ASP A 29 5.61 -1.84 17.74
C ASP A 29 4.66 -2.84 17.05
N GLU A 30 5.15 -4.07 16.83
CA GLU A 30 4.39 -5.14 16.18
C GLU A 30 3.08 -5.44 16.91
N LYS A 31 3.03 -5.24 18.24
CA LYS A 31 1.83 -5.44 19.04
C LYS A 31 0.75 -4.40 18.72
N ILE A 32 1.14 -3.17 18.38
CA ILE A 32 0.19 -2.15 17.93
C ILE A 32 -0.37 -2.55 16.56
N ASN A 33 0.48 -3.04 15.66
CA ASN A 33 0.07 -3.50 14.33
C ASN A 33 -0.90 -4.69 14.40
N GLU A 34 -0.63 -5.65 15.28
CA GLU A 34 -1.50 -6.80 15.55
C GLU A 34 -2.88 -6.35 16.05
N ASN A 35 -2.92 -5.46 17.05
CA ASN A 35 -4.18 -4.92 17.58
C ASN A 35 -4.98 -4.15 16.51
N LEU A 36 -4.30 -3.44 15.62
CA LEU A 36 -4.92 -2.73 14.50
C LEU A 36 -5.51 -3.70 13.47
N ARG A 37 -4.81 -4.80 13.17
CA ARG A 37 -5.34 -5.89 12.32
C ARG A 37 -6.58 -6.54 12.94
N MET A 38 -6.57 -6.80 14.24
CA MET A 38 -7.71 -7.39 14.96
C MET A 38 -8.91 -6.44 15.01
N LYS A 39 -8.69 -5.14 15.27
CA LYS A 39 -9.76 -4.13 15.27
C LYS A 39 -10.37 -3.93 13.88
N ASN A 40 -9.57 -3.94 12.82
CA ASN A 40 -10.06 -3.85 11.45
C ASN A 40 -10.78 -5.12 10.97
N ALA A 41 -10.47 -6.28 11.58
CA ALA A 41 -11.14 -7.55 11.32
C ALA A 41 -12.42 -7.74 12.15
N GLN A 42 -12.59 -7.00 13.25
CA GLN A 42 -13.81 -7.05 14.04
C GLN A 42 -15.00 -6.57 13.23
N ILE A 43 -16.07 -7.36 13.29
CA ILE A 43 -17.35 -7.04 12.67
C ILE A 43 -17.96 -5.90 13.45
N ASP A 44 -18.04 -4.74 12.82
CA ASP A 44 -18.68 -3.55 13.37
C ASP A 44 -20.19 -3.79 13.50
N THR A 45 -20.64 -4.13 14.71
CA THR A 45 -22.04 -4.43 15.04
C THR A 45 -22.95 -3.19 14.99
N THR A 46 -22.37 -1.99 14.82
CA THR A 46 -23.14 -0.73 14.71
C THR A 46 -23.49 -0.35 13.28
N LYS A 47 -22.94 -1.05 12.28
CA LYS A 47 -23.26 -0.84 10.86
C LYS A 47 -24.42 -1.73 10.43
N ILE A 48 -25.33 -1.14 9.64
CA ILE A 48 -26.52 -1.79 9.07
C ILE A 48 -26.17 -3.18 8.52
N SER A 49 -26.91 -4.19 8.97
CA SER A 49 -26.74 -5.58 8.56
C SER A 49 -27.08 -5.75 7.08
N GLY A 50 -26.10 -6.12 6.28
CA GLY A 50 -26.25 -6.43 4.86
C GLY A 50 -25.15 -7.36 4.41
N TYR A 51 -25.45 -8.23 3.46
CA TYR A 51 -24.46 -9.13 2.88
C TYR A 51 -23.83 -8.49 1.65
N ARG A 52 -22.53 -8.74 1.46
CA ARG A 52 -21.79 -8.42 0.24
C ARG A 52 -21.21 -9.68 -0.33
N ILE A 53 -21.25 -9.79 -1.65
CA ILE A 53 -20.65 -10.89 -2.39
C ILE A 53 -19.26 -10.46 -2.82
N GLN A 54 -18.25 -11.23 -2.44
CA GLN A 54 -16.88 -11.01 -2.94
C GLN A 54 -16.72 -11.71 -4.28
N ILE A 55 -16.40 -10.94 -5.32
CA ILE A 55 -16.28 -11.45 -6.70
C ILE A 55 -14.87 -12.02 -6.94
N ALA A 56 -13.84 -11.33 -6.46
CA ALA A 56 -12.45 -11.73 -6.61
C ALA A 56 -11.57 -11.08 -5.51
N PHE A 57 -10.41 -11.69 -5.27
CA PHE A 57 -9.37 -11.12 -4.42
C PHE A 57 -7.98 -11.50 -4.96
N SER A 58 -7.01 -10.60 -4.82
CA SER A 58 -5.62 -10.83 -5.24
C SER A 58 -4.67 -9.92 -4.46
N THR A 59 -3.41 -10.30 -4.33
CA THR A 59 -2.35 -9.40 -3.83
C THR A 59 -2.01 -8.31 -4.86
N ASP A 60 -2.22 -8.60 -6.14
CA ASP A 60 -2.01 -7.68 -7.25
C ASP A 60 -3.28 -6.88 -7.53
N LYS A 61 -3.17 -5.55 -7.44
CA LYS A 61 -4.26 -4.60 -7.73
C LYS A 61 -4.75 -4.72 -9.18
N SER A 62 -3.84 -4.95 -10.13
CA SER A 62 -4.16 -5.02 -11.55
C SER A 62 -5.15 -6.14 -11.87
N VAL A 63 -5.00 -7.29 -11.18
CA VAL A 63 -5.88 -8.46 -11.29
C VAL A 63 -7.28 -8.16 -10.77
N VAL A 64 -7.40 -7.36 -9.69
CA VAL A 64 -8.70 -6.96 -9.15
C VAL A 64 -9.38 -5.94 -10.05
N THR A 65 -8.64 -4.97 -10.59
CA THR A 65 -9.18 -3.97 -11.53
C THR A 65 -9.63 -4.59 -12.85
N SER A 66 -8.93 -5.61 -13.37
CA SER A 66 -9.39 -6.34 -14.56
C SER A 66 -10.66 -7.15 -14.27
N SER A 67 -10.74 -7.77 -13.10
CA SER A 67 -11.94 -8.49 -12.63
C SER A 67 -13.13 -7.55 -12.45
N GLU A 68 -12.89 -6.34 -11.96
CA GLU A 68 -13.88 -5.26 -11.82
C GLU A 68 -14.45 -4.83 -13.16
N SER A 69 -13.58 -4.47 -14.10
CA SER A 69 -14.00 -4.08 -15.45
C SER A 69 -14.81 -5.18 -16.14
N LYS A 70 -14.37 -6.43 -16.00
CA LYS A 70 -15.11 -7.59 -16.53
C LYS A 70 -16.49 -7.74 -15.91
N PHE A 71 -16.60 -7.60 -14.58
CA PHE A 71 -17.88 -7.71 -13.88
C PHE A 71 -18.84 -6.59 -14.28
N VAL A 72 -18.39 -5.33 -14.26
CA VAL A 72 -19.21 -4.16 -14.62
C VAL A 72 -19.69 -4.24 -16.08
N THR A 73 -18.84 -4.71 -16.98
CA THR A 73 -19.22 -4.90 -18.40
C THR A 73 -20.25 -6.01 -18.57
N THR A 74 -20.13 -7.10 -17.81
CA THR A 74 -21.06 -8.25 -17.90
C THR A 74 -22.39 -7.94 -17.21
N PHE A 75 -22.36 -7.16 -16.14
CA PHE A 75 -23.49 -6.89 -15.27
C PHE A 75 -23.67 -5.38 -15.02
N PRO A 76 -24.02 -4.59 -16.06
CA PRO A 76 -24.07 -3.13 -15.97
C PRO A 76 -25.10 -2.63 -14.94
N ASN A 77 -26.17 -3.41 -14.70
CA ASN A 77 -27.24 -3.09 -13.74
C ASN A 77 -26.77 -3.01 -12.28
N TYR A 78 -25.59 -3.54 -11.97
CA TYR A 78 -25.01 -3.55 -10.62
C TYR A 78 -23.75 -2.67 -10.52
N SER A 79 -23.42 -1.91 -11.56
CA SER A 79 -22.20 -1.10 -11.66
C SER A 79 -22.07 -0.07 -10.53
N ASP A 80 -23.19 0.45 -10.04
CA ASP A 80 -23.30 1.40 -8.93
C ASP A 80 -22.99 0.79 -7.55
N ARG A 81 -23.02 -0.54 -7.44
CA ARG A 81 -22.84 -1.29 -6.19
C ARG A 81 -21.54 -2.08 -6.14
N VAL A 82 -20.73 -1.99 -7.19
CA VAL A 82 -19.44 -2.65 -7.28
C VAL A 82 -18.36 -1.71 -6.76
N TYR A 83 -17.50 -2.22 -5.88
CA TYR A 83 -16.39 -1.44 -5.35
C TYR A 83 -15.20 -2.32 -5.00
N SER A 84 -14.00 -1.73 -5.10
CA SER A 84 -12.76 -2.35 -4.64
C SER A 84 -12.41 -1.91 -3.22
N LEU A 85 -11.85 -2.83 -2.44
CA LEU A 85 -11.45 -2.61 -1.06
C LEU A 85 -10.07 -3.25 -0.83
N TYR A 86 -9.12 -2.46 -0.32
CA TYR A 86 -7.84 -2.99 0.14
C TYR A 86 -7.97 -3.44 1.60
N GLN A 87 -7.70 -4.72 1.84
CA GLN A 87 -7.57 -5.30 3.17
C GLN A 87 -6.32 -6.16 3.18
N GLN A 88 -5.24 -5.61 3.75
CA GLN A 88 -3.92 -6.21 3.70
C GLN A 88 -3.95 -7.71 4.08
N PRO A 89 -3.34 -8.59 3.28
CA PRO A 89 -2.46 -8.32 2.12
C PRO A 89 -3.17 -8.28 0.75
N TYR A 90 -4.51 -8.23 0.69
CA TYR A 90 -5.26 -8.43 -0.54
C TYR A 90 -6.09 -7.21 -0.95
N TRP A 91 -6.11 -6.97 -2.26
CA TRP A 91 -7.17 -6.24 -2.93
C TRP A 91 -8.38 -7.15 -3.12
N LYS A 92 -9.58 -6.62 -2.91
CA LYS A 92 -10.84 -7.35 -3.02
C LYS A 92 -11.82 -6.53 -3.85
N ILE A 93 -12.64 -7.20 -4.65
CA ILE A 93 -13.81 -6.59 -5.29
C ILE A 93 -15.07 -7.21 -4.69
N ARG A 94 -16.02 -6.35 -4.35
CA ARG A 94 -17.30 -6.75 -3.75
C ARG A 94 -18.46 -6.06 -4.45
N VAL A 95 -19.62 -6.70 -4.37
CA VAL A 95 -20.91 -6.15 -4.78
C VAL A 95 -21.90 -6.31 -3.63
N GLY A 96 -22.67 -5.27 -3.33
CA GLY A 96 -23.68 -5.30 -2.26
C GLY A 96 -23.85 -3.99 -1.53
#